data_AF-A0A4U9D6S8-F1
#
_entry.id   AF-A0A4U9D6S8-F1
#
_cell.length_a   1.000
_cell.length_b   1.000
_cell.length_c   1.000
_cell.angle_alpha   90.00
_cell.angle_beta   90.00
_cell.angle_gamma   90.00
#
_symmetry.space_group_name_H-M   'P 1'
#
loop_
_entity.id
_entity.type
_entity.pdbx_description
1 polymer ?
#
loop_
_entity_poly.entity_id
_entity_poly.type
_entity_poly.pdbx_seq_one_letter_code
_entity_poly.pdbx_strand_id
1 'polypeptide(L)' 'MDKNEQLAWVLRSKVRCNPLFISTGHRVGLDSALMWVERCMKGYRLPEPTRWADAVASERPAFIRWQANHG' A
#
# COMPACT_ATOMS: atom_id res chain seq x y z
N MET A 1 -2.63 26.04 -16.74
CA MET A 1 -2.22 24.79 -16.05
C MET A 1 -1.26 25.19 -14.95
N ASP A 2 -1.69 25.01 -13.70
CA ASP A 2 -0.86 25.32 -12.55
C ASP A 2 0.21 24.25 -12.40
N LYS A 3 1.47 24.62 -12.59
CA LYS A 3 2.61 23.68 -12.60
C LYS A 3 3.17 23.38 -11.20
N ASN A 4 2.50 23.87 -10.15
CA ASN A 4 2.96 23.79 -8.77
C ASN A 4 2.00 23.01 -7.84
N GLU A 5 1.00 22.34 -8.39
CA GLU A 5 0.09 21.50 -7.60
C GLU A 5 0.76 20.17 -7.22
N GLN A 6 0.71 19.83 -5.93
CA GLN A 6 1.24 18.57 -5.44
C GLN A 6 0.31 17.41 -5.83
N LEU A 7 0.79 16.48 -6.64
CA LEU A 7 -0.03 15.39 -7.19
C LEU A 7 -0.04 14.12 -6.33
N ALA A 8 1.07 13.83 -5.65
CA ALA A 8 1.28 12.56 -4.96
C ALA A 8 2.37 12.67 -3.89
N TRP A 9 2.41 11.68 -3.01
CA TRP A 9 3.54 11.42 -2.11
C TRP A 9 4.43 10.30 -2.64
N VAL A 10 5.72 10.41 -2.37
CA VAL A 10 6.70 9.32 -2.60
C VAL A 10 7.19 8.85 -1.24
N LEU A 11 6.78 7.65 -0.83
CA LEU A 11 7.08 7.10 0.49
C LEU A 11 8.05 5.92 0.37
N ARG A 12 9.22 6.03 1.02
CA ARG A 12 10.10 4.88 1.23
C ARG A 12 9.65 4.09 2.45
N SER A 13 8.72 3.16 2.24
CA SER A 13 8.12 2.36 3.30
C SER A 13 9.04 1.28 3.91
N LYS A 14 10.08 0.85 3.17
CA LYS A 14 11.06 -0.16 3.61
C LYS A 14 12.45 0.11 3.06
N VAL A 15 13.46 -0.08 3.90
CA VAL A 15 14.88 0.04 3.54
C VAL A 15 15.22 -0.97 2.42
N ARG A 16 16.03 -0.54 1.44
CA ARG A 16 16.45 -1.32 0.26
C ARG A 16 15.30 -1.84 -0.61
N CYS A 17 14.12 -1.22 -0.54
CA CYS A 17 13.02 -1.44 -1.47
C CYS A 17 12.73 -0.19 -2.29
N ASN A 18 12.14 -0.38 -3.48
CA ASN A 18 11.62 0.73 -4.28
C ASN A 18 10.52 1.47 -3.49
N PRO A 19 10.38 2.80 -3.66
CA PRO A 19 9.37 3.57 -2.96
C PRO A 19 7.95 3.18 -3.40
N LEU A 20 6.98 3.63 -2.61
CA LEU A 20 5.56 3.68 -2.97
C LEU A 20 5.22 5.08 -3.48
N PHE A 21 4.40 5.13 -4.52
CA PHE A 21 3.78 6.36 -5.01
C PHE A 21 2.34 6.35 -4.53
N ILE A 22 1.95 7.38 -3.79
CA ILE A 22 0.64 7.48 -3.15
C ILE A 22 -0.06 8.69 -3.73
N SER A 23 -1.03 8.45 -4.61
CA SER A 23 -1.93 9.47 -5.13
C SER A 23 -3.26 9.45 -4.38
N THR A 24 -4.01 10.55 -4.47
CA THR A 24 -5.38 10.59 -4.01
C THR A 24 -6.31 9.72 -4.86
N GLY A 25 -7.41 9.29 -4.25
CA GLY A 25 -8.55 8.69 -4.93
C GLY A 25 -9.79 9.58 -4.80
N HIS A 26 -10.99 9.01 -4.95
CA HIS A 26 -12.23 9.76 -4.80
C HIS A 26 -12.50 10.12 -3.33
N ARG A 27 -12.82 11.40 -3.06
CA ARG A 27 -13.19 11.94 -1.72
C ARG A 27 -12.12 11.77 -0.63
N VAL A 28 -10.84 11.73 -1.01
CA VAL A 28 -9.72 11.66 -0.07
C VAL A 28 -8.69 12.75 -0.44
N GLY A 29 -8.33 13.59 0.53
CA GLY A 29 -7.27 14.59 0.36
C GLY A 29 -5.88 13.96 0.38
N LEU A 30 -4.88 14.68 -0.11
CA LEU A 30 -3.52 14.18 -0.31
C LEU A 30 -2.85 13.74 1.00
N ASP A 31 -2.98 14.53 2.06
CA ASP A 31 -2.42 14.20 3.38
C ASP A 31 -3.16 13.03 4.02
N SER A 32 -4.48 12.99 3.89
CA SER A 32 -5.30 11.88 4.39
C SER A 32 -4.94 10.56 3.70
N ALA A 33 -4.62 10.59 2.41
CA ALA A 33 -4.18 9.40 1.67
C ALA A 33 -2.85 8.86 2.25
N LEU A 34 -1.87 9.71 2.49
CA LEU A 34 -0.61 9.32 3.14
C LEU A 34 -0.84 8.74 4.54
N MET A 35 -1.62 9.44 5.37
CA MET A 35 -1.94 9.01 6.72
C MET A 35 -2.54 7.59 6.74
N TRP A 36 -3.48 7.29 5.85
CA TRP A 36 -4.09 5.95 5.78
C TRP A 36 -3.08 4.89 5.35
N VAL A 37 -2.23 5.20 4.36
CA VAL A 37 -1.17 4.27 3.93
C VAL A 37 -0.23 3.96 5.09
N GLU A 38 0.25 4.97 5.82
CA GLU A 38 1.16 4.81 6.96
C GLU A 38 0.55 3.95 8.07
N ARG A 39 -0.73 4.15 8.41
CA ARG A 39 -1.45 3.34 9.41
C ARG A 39 -1.56 1.87 9.02
N CYS A 40 -1.62 1.58 7.73
CA CYS A 40 -1.67 0.22 7.19
C CYS A 40 -0.28 -0.44 7.03
N MET A 41 0.81 0.26 7.37
CA MET A 41 2.15 -0.31 7.27
C MET A 41 2.46 -1.26 8.42
N LYS A 42 3.01 -2.43 8.10
CA LYS A 42 3.39 -3.48 9.07
C LYS A 42 4.78 -4.07 8.78
N GLY A 43 5.75 -3.22 8.43
CA GLY A 43 7.14 -3.63 8.15
C GLY A 43 7.38 -4.28 6.76
N TYR A 44 6.33 -4.45 5.96
CA TYR A 44 6.41 -4.82 4.54
C TYR A 44 6.58 -3.58 3.66
N ARG A 45 6.94 -3.79 2.39
CA ARG A 45 6.96 -2.70 1.40
C ARG A 45 5.54 -2.23 1.06
N LEU A 46 4.62 -3.16 0.80
CA LEU A 46 3.23 -2.86 0.47
C LEU A 46 2.39 -2.67 1.75
N PRO A 47 1.38 -1.79 1.75
CA PRO A 47 0.39 -1.70 2.83
C PRO A 47 -0.32 -3.03 3.02
N GLU A 48 -0.74 -3.31 4.25
CA GLU A 48 -1.41 -4.54 4.62
C GLU A 48 -2.55 -4.97 3.66
N PRO A 49 -3.51 -4.10 3.27
CA PRO A 49 -4.62 -4.51 2.40
C PRO A 49 -4.15 -4.89 0.98
N THR A 50 -3.24 -4.09 0.40
CA THR A 50 -2.68 -4.39 -0.93
C THR A 50 -1.84 -5.65 -0.91
N ARG A 51 -1.11 -5.90 0.18
CA ARG A 51 -0.31 -7.13 0.35
C ARG A 51 -1.21 -8.37 0.37
N TRP A 52 -2.37 -8.32 1.03
CA TRP A 52 -3.33 -9.42 0.99
C TRP A 52 -3.95 -9.59 -0.40
N ALA A 53 -4.37 -8.50 -1.03
CA ALA A 53 -4.91 -8.57 -2.39
C ALA A 53 -3.91 -9.19 -3.39
N ASP A 54 -2.64 -8.79 -3.33
CA ASP A 54 -1.54 -9.38 -4.12
C ASP A 54 -1.34 -10.87 -3.82
N ALA A 55 -1.43 -11.25 -2.55
CA ALA A 55 -1.26 -12.64 -2.14
C ALA A 55 -2.43 -13.54 -2.59
N VAL A 56 -3.67 -13.04 -2.57
CA VAL A 56 -4.86 -13.68 -3.13
C VAL A 56 -4.73 -13.82 -4.65
N ALA A 57 -4.43 -12.72 -5.34
CA ALA A 57 -4.36 -12.70 -6.81
C ALA A 57 -3.20 -13.55 -7.37
N SER A 58 -2.10 -13.68 -6.61
CA SER A 58 -0.93 -14.46 -7.01
C SER A 58 -0.92 -15.88 -6.47
N GLU A 59 -1.99 -16.32 -5.79
CA GLU A 59 -2.09 -17.65 -5.16
C GLU A 59 -0.84 -18.02 -4.33
N ARG A 60 -0.31 -17.07 -3.55
CA ARG A 60 0.97 -17.29 -2.89
C ARG A 60 0.89 -18.51 -1.95
N PRO A 61 1.86 -19.44 -1.97
CA PRO A 61 1.81 -20.64 -1.12
C PRO A 61 1.63 -20.34 0.37
N ALA A 62 2.25 -19.27 0.87
CA ALA A 62 2.07 -18.82 2.25
C ALA A 62 0.64 -18.35 2.55
N PHE A 63 -0.02 -17.72 1.58
CA PHE A 63 -1.42 -17.30 1.69
C PHE A 63 -2.37 -18.49 1.64
N ILE A 64 -2.18 -19.42 0.69
CA ILE A 64 -2.96 -20.67 0.61
C ILE A 64 -2.88 -21.44 1.93
N ARG A 65 -1.66 -21.59 2.49
CA ARG A 65 -1.47 -22.24 3.80
C ARG A 65 -2.15 -21.48 4.93
N TRP A 66 -2.10 -20.14 4.93
CA TRP A 66 -2.80 -19.33 5.92
C TRP A 66 -4.31 -19.54 5.85
N GLN A 67 -4.88 -19.53 4.64
CA GLN A 67 -6.32 -19.74 4.41
C GLN A 67 -6.76 -21.15 4.85
N ALA A 68 -5.98 -22.18 4.54
CA ALA A 68 -6.28 -23.56 4.97
C ALA A 68 -6.28 -23.77 6.49
N ASN A 69 -5.56 -22.94 7.24
CA ASN A 69 -5.45 -23.04 8.70
C ASN A 69 -6.44 -22.15 9.47
N HIS A 70 -7.14 -21.24 8.79
CA HIS A 70 -8.08 -20.27 9.41
C HIS A 70 -9.47 -20.28 8.75
N GLY A 71 -9.71 -21.19 7.81
CA GLY A 71 -10.99 -21.43 7.16
C GLY A 71 -11.77 -22.58 7.79
#